data_AF-A0A1V5AD49-F1
#
_entry.id   AF-A0A1V5AD49-F1
#
_cell.length_a   1.000
_cell.length_b   1.000
_cell.length_c   1.000
_cell.angle_alpha   90.00
_cell.angle_beta   90.00
_cell.angle_gamma   90.00
#
_symmetry.space_group_name_H-M   'P 1'
#
loop_
_entity.id
_entity.type
_entity.pdbx_description
1 polymer ?
#
loop_
_entity_poly.entity_id
_entity_poly.type
_entity_poly.pdbx_seq_one_letter_code
_entity_poly.pdbx_strand_id
1 'polypeptide(L)'
;MLVALLIFSLMGAACAANYMYEKANIKGVGYKNVEVIISTQHGFSGAKLVEKESGSGNVILQRMELEAERQLQKNYWPLGVIETPNGPIQTWHCDYPTGFPPMDYINFTKEAEFEYMPVSYQTGTYDQKWIEKLCVQNYRIGAVLTEMYTHAEHLQKKTEVKTRLYGFGPDWTDNWQDVDGFGPLPELCCTGVLEANLNAQVIGVAHIGWMSRDPEPSALVKGRHIEYGRSVEDLTGVFSIEKFIQLWGNSTCGAISVDWLPCL
;
A
#
# COMPACT_ATOMS: atom_id res chain seq x y z
N MET A 1 -14.14 -7.50 -45.61
CA MET A 1 -13.39 -6.41 -44.94
C MET A 1 -13.95 -6.04 -43.55
N LEU A 2 -15.23 -6.27 -43.25
CA LEU A 2 -15.83 -5.99 -41.94
C LEU A 2 -15.43 -6.99 -40.81
N VAL A 3 -15.15 -8.25 -41.15
CA VAL A 3 -14.81 -9.30 -40.15
C VAL A 3 -13.40 -9.11 -39.57
N ALA A 4 -12.45 -8.59 -40.35
CA ALA A 4 -11.08 -8.34 -39.87
C ALA A 4 -11.01 -7.16 -38.87
N LEU A 5 -11.91 -6.18 -38.99
CA LEU A 5 -11.96 -5.03 -38.08
C LEU A 5 -12.55 -5.36 -36.71
N LEU A 6 -13.44 -6.37 -36.62
CA LEU A 6 -14.00 -6.85 -35.35
C LEU A 6 -12.98 -7.65 -34.51
N ILE A 7 -12.06 -8.37 -35.16
CA ILE A 7 -11.04 -9.17 -34.47
C ILE A 7 -9.98 -8.28 -33.80
N PHE A 8 -9.65 -7.12 -34.40
CA PHE A 8 -8.74 -6.14 -33.78
C PHE A 8 -9.37 -5.32 -32.65
N SER A 9 -10.71 -5.20 -32.57
CA SER A 9 -11.38 -4.51 -31.44
C SER A 9 -11.54 -5.38 -30.19
N LEU A 10 -11.40 -6.70 -30.29
CA LEU A 10 -11.59 -7.66 -29.19
C LEU A 10 -10.30 -8.05 -28.45
N MET A 11 -9.13 -7.66 -28.98
CA MET A 11 -7.82 -7.90 -28.33
C MET A 11 -7.37 -6.74 -27.43
N GLY A 12 -8.26 -5.80 -27.12
CA GLY A 12 -7.97 -4.60 -26.32
C GLY A 12 -8.18 -4.75 -24.81
N ALA A 13 -8.53 -5.93 -24.30
CA ALA A 13 -8.57 -6.19 -22.86
C ALA A 13 -7.14 -6.44 -22.37
N ALA A 14 -6.45 -5.35 -22.03
CA ALA A 14 -5.11 -5.34 -21.48
C ALA A 14 -5.01 -6.29 -20.26
N CYS A 15 -4.27 -7.39 -20.42
CA CYS A 15 -3.85 -8.23 -19.30
C CYS A 15 -2.75 -7.48 -18.52
N ALA A 16 -3.14 -6.66 -17.55
CA ALA A 16 -2.20 -6.14 -16.55
C ALA A 16 -1.78 -7.27 -15.61
N ALA A 17 -0.58 -7.19 -15.05
CA ALA A 17 -0.13 -8.13 -14.04
C ALA A 17 -1.00 -7.99 -12.77
N ASN A 18 -1.57 -9.09 -12.30
CA ASN A 18 -2.31 -9.12 -11.03
C ASN A 18 -1.40 -9.39 -9.84
N TYR A 19 -0.27 -10.05 -10.05
CA TYR A 19 0.78 -10.26 -9.05
C TYR A 19 2.04 -9.52 -9.48
N MET A 20 2.56 -8.68 -8.61
CA MET A 20 3.75 -7.87 -8.83
C MET A 20 4.70 -8.09 -7.65
N TYR A 21 5.94 -8.45 -7.96
CA TYR A 21 7.00 -8.61 -6.97
C TYR A 21 8.27 -7.95 -7.47
N GLU A 22 8.84 -7.08 -6.65
CA GLU A 22 10.11 -6.42 -6.90
C GLU A 22 11.00 -6.61 -5.67
N LYS A 23 12.24 -7.04 -5.94
CA LYS A 23 13.29 -7.12 -4.93
C LYS A 23 14.54 -6.43 -5.45
N ALA A 24 15.01 -5.44 -4.73
CA ALA A 24 16.18 -4.65 -5.09
C ALA A 24 17.20 -4.65 -3.95
N ASN A 25 18.47 -4.80 -4.30
CA ASN A 25 19.59 -4.64 -3.39
C ASN A 25 20.60 -3.69 -4.05
N ILE A 26 20.73 -2.49 -3.51
CA ILE A 26 21.53 -1.41 -4.11
C ILE A 26 22.60 -1.00 -3.11
N LYS A 27 23.84 -0.90 -3.59
CA LYS A 27 25.00 -0.41 -2.83
C LYS A 27 25.88 0.40 -3.77
N GLY A 28 26.54 1.42 -3.24
CA GLY A 28 27.52 2.20 -3.99
C GLY A 28 27.43 3.69 -3.68
N VAL A 29 28.19 4.47 -4.43
CA VAL A 29 28.28 5.93 -4.26
C VAL A 29 27.82 6.61 -5.54
N GLY A 30 26.93 7.58 -5.43
CA GLY A 30 26.44 8.31 -6.60
C GLY A 30 25.19 9.14 -6.33
N TYR A 31 24.58 9.60 -7.40
CA TYR A 31 23.26 10.22 -7.37
C TYR A 31 22.20 9.15 -7.63
N LYS A 32 21.11 9.22 -6.88
CA LYS A 32 19.97 8.34 -7.03
C LYS A 32 18.68 9.14 -7.09
N ASN A 33 17.78 8.71 -7.97
CA ASN A 33 16.41 9.19 -8.07
C ASN A 33 15.53 8.03 -8.52
N VAL A 34 14.62 7.59 -7.66
CA VAL A 34 13.73 6.46 -7.89
C VAL A 34 12.33 6.84 -7.45
N GLU A 35 11.34 6.44 -8.26
CA GLU A 35 9.93 6.56 -7.96
C GLU A 35 9.28 5.19 -8.17
N VAL A 36 8.63 4.68 -7.13
CA VAL A 36 7.88 3.43 -7.17
C VAL A 36 6.42 3.74 -6.92
N ILE A 37 5.56 3.33 -7.83
CA ILE A 37 4.10 3.52 -7.73
C ILE A 37 3.43 2.18 -7.97
N ILE A 38 2.68 1.72 -6.97
CA ILE A 38 1.84 0.54 -7.07
C ILE A 38 0.41 0.90 -6.70
N SER A 39 -0.54 0.35 -7.44
CA SER A 39 -1.97 0.46 -7.16
C SER A 39 -2.62 -0.89 -7.43
N THR A 40 -3.39 -1.41 -6.47
CA THR A 40 -4.11 -2.68 -6.68
C THR A 40 -5.31 -2.49 -7.59
N GLN A 41 -5.87 -1.29 -7.67
CA GLN A 41 -6.96 -0.98 -8.60
C GLN A 41 -6.80 0.44 -9.18
N HIS A 42 -7.63 0.76 -10.17
CA HIS A 42 -7.61 2.07 -10.83
C HIS A 42 -8.49 3.08 -10.08
N GLY A 43 -8.08 4.35 -10.11
CA GLY A 43 -8.84 5.42 -9.45
C GLY A 43 -8.68 5.41 -7.92
N PHE A 44 -9.79 5.62 -7.21
CA PHE A 44 -9.85 5.69 -5.74
C PHE A 44 -10.51 4.46 -5.13
N SER A 45 -10.31 3.30 -5.76
CA SER A 45 -10.66 2.00 -5.20
C SER A 45 -9.36 1.22 -5.01
N GLY A 46 -9.27 0.35 -3.99
CA GLY A 46 -8.05 -0.42 -3.72
C GLY A 46 -7.07 0.21 -2.71
N ALA A 47 -5.84 -0.29 -2.73
CA ALA A 47 -4.69 0.31 -2.07
C ALA A 47 -3.72 0.92 -3.09
N LYS A 48 -3.01 1.97 -2.67
CA LYS A 48 -1.98 2.63 -3.43
C LYS A 48 -0.76 2.89 -2.57
N LEU A 49 0.43 2.57 -3.09
CA LEU A 49 1.71 2.88 -2.50
C LEU A 49 2.49 3.77 -3.47
N VAL A 50 3.03 4.87 -2.95
CA VAL A 50 3.93 5.76 -3.69
C VAL A 50 5.17 5.98 -2.85
N GLU A 51 6.31 5.58 -3.39
CA GLU A 51 7.62 5.83 -2.83
C GLU A 51 8.39 6.76 -3.78
N LYS A 52 9.06 7.76 -3.22
CA LYS A 52 10.03 8.61 -3.93
C LYS A 52 11.29 8.69 -3.11
N GLU A 53 12.42 8.42 -3.74
CA GLU A 53 13.73 8.49 -3.12
C GLU A 53 14.67 9.28 -4.02
N SER A 54 15.36 10.28 -3.48
CA SER A 54 16.34 11.06 -4.23
C SER A 54 17.44 11.59 -3.32
N GLY A 55 18.69 11.54 -3.76
CA GLY A 55 19.81 12.12 -3.06
C GLY A 55 21.14 11.74 -3.69
N SER A 56 22.21 12.32 -3.15
CA SER A 56 23.59 12.02 -3.54
C SER A 56 24.42 11.61 -2.34
N GLY A 57 25.27 10.62 -2.54
CA GLY A 57 26.24 10.19 -1.56
C GLY A 57 26.43 8.69 -1.55
N ASN A 58 26.68 8.14 -0.38
CA ASN A 58 26.91 6.72 -0.18
C ASN A 58 25.60 6.01 0.19
N VAL A 59 25.28 4.98 -0.59
CA VAL A 59 24.25 3.98 -0.30
C VAL A 59 24.96 2.79 0.33
N ILE A 60 25.04 2.79 1.66
CA ILE A 60 25.76 1.79 2.45
C ILE A 60 24.98 0.46 2.40
N LEU A 61 23.67 0.56 2.61
CA LEU A 61 22.75 -0.55 2.55
C LEU A 61 21.44 -0.08 1.93
N GLN A 62 20.92 -0.85 0.98
CA GLN A 62 19.53 -0.73 0.60
C GLN A 62 19.00 -2.08 0.17
N ARG A 63 18.01 -2.57 0.90
CA ARG A 63 17.22 -3.76 0.57
C ARG A 63 15.76 -3.36 0.55
N MET A 64 15.14 -3.53 -0.61
CA MET A 64 13.73 -3.29 -0.80
C MET A 64 13.07 -4.57 -1.27
N GLU A 65 11.98 -4.95 -0.63
CA GLU A 65 11.06 -5.97 -1.12
C GLU A 65 9.67 -5.38 -1.17
N LEU A 66 9.05 -5.50 -2.34
CA LEU A 66 7.73 -4.99 -2.61
C LEU A 66 6.94 -6.10 -3.29
N GLU A 67 5.83 -6.47 -2.67
CA GLU A 67 4.91 -7.47 -3.17
C GLU A 67 3.52 -6.86 -3.18
N ALA A 68 2.83 -6.97 -4.30
CA ALA A 68 1.45 -6.54 -4.42
C ALA A 68 0.66 -7.54 -5.25
N GLU A 69 -0.50 -7.93 -4.73
CA GLU A 69 -1.43 -8.77 -5.47
C GLU A 69 -2.81 -8.12 -5.50
N ARG A 70 -3.42 -8.19 -6.68
CA ARG A 70 -4.78 -7.81 -6.96
C ARG A 70 -5.61 -9.08 -7.16
N GLN A 71 -6.59 -9.26 -6.29
CA GLN A 71 -7.56 -10.35 -6.32
C GLN A 71 -9.00 -9.83 -6.46
N LEU A 72 -9.19 -8.51 -6.34
CA LEU A 72 -10.49 -7.86 -6.33
C LEU A 72 -10.72 -6.94 -7.54
N GLN A 73 -12.00 -6.69 -7.79
CA GLN A 73 -12.52 -5.67 -8.67
C GLN A 73 -12.85 -4.39 -7.89
N LYS A 74 -13.22 -3.33 -8.63
CA LYS A 74 -13.54 -2.00 -8.08
C LYS A 74 -14.62 -2.01 -7.00
N ASN A 75 -15.61 -2.88 -7.17
CA ASN A 75 -16.73 -3.10 -6.25
C ASN A 75 -16.38 -4.10 -5.14
N TYR A 76 -15.10 -4.45 -4.97
CA TYR A 76 -14.61 -5.40 -3.96
C TYR A 76 -15.14 -6.84 -4.12
N TRP A 77 -15.74 -7.17 -5.27
CA TRP A 77 -15.96 -8.56 -5.65
C TRP A 77 -14.65 -9.20 -6.10
N PRO A 78 -14.52 -10.53 -5.95
CA PRO A 78 -13.40 -11.27 -6.53
C PRO A 78 -13.26 -11.06 -8.04
N LEU A 79 -12.03 -11.12 -8.55
CA LEU A 79 -11.79 -11.19 -9.99
C LEU A 79 -12.52 -12.40 -10.59
N GLY A 80 -13.12 -12.21 -11.77
CA GLY A 80 -13.98 -13.21 -12.41
C GLY A 80 -15.47 -13.08 -12.09
N VAL A 81 -15.89 -12.25 -11.14
CA VAL A 81 -17.32 -11.92 -10.93
C VAL A 81 -17.81 -10.92 -11.97
N ILE A 82 -19.00 -11.15 -12.54
CA ILE A 82 -19.69 -10.19 -13.41
C ILE A 82 -21.03 -9.85 -12.77
N GLU A 83 -21.34 -8.54 -12.69
CA GLU A 83 -22.65 -8.08 -12.24
C GLU A 83 -23.70 -8.32 -13.34
N THR A 84 -24.75 -9.05 -13.01
CA THR A 84 -25.92 -9.25 -13.88
C THR A 84 -27.18 -8.64 -13.24
N PRO A 85 -28.27 -8.41 -13.99
CA PRO A 85 -29.52 -7.91 -13.42
C PRO A 85 -30.11 -8.79 -12.30
N ASN A 86 -29.72 -10.06 -12.24
CA ASN A 86 -30.16 -11.03 -11.24
C ASN A 86 -29.16 -11.19 -10.08
N GLY A 87 -28.06 -10.44 -10.07
CA GLY A 87 -27.00 -10.50 -9.06
C GLY A 87 -25.60 -10.76 -9.62
N PRO A 88 -24.57 -10.72 -8.78
CA PRO A 88 -23.20 -11.06 -9.17
C PRO A 88 -23.06 -12.56 -9.46
N ILE A 89 -22.51 -12.92 -10.62
CA ILE A 89 -22.24 -14.30 -11.01
C ILE A 89 -20.73 -14.49 -11.16
N GLN A 90 -20.16 -15.51 -10.50
CA GLN A 90 -18.76 -15.88 -10.70
C GLN A 90 -18.60 -16.62 -12.03
N THR A 91 -17.86 -16.03 -12.97
CA THR A 91 -17.63 -16.61 -14.31
C THR A 91 -16.34 -17.42 -14.41
N TRP A 92 -15.37 -17.15 -13.53
CA TRP A 92 -14.22 -18.03 -13.30
C TRP A 92 -13.79 -17.97 -11.84
N HIS A 93 -13.11 -19.02 -11.39
CA HIS A 93 -12.50 -19.11 -10.07
C HIS A 93 -10.97 -19.12 -10.20
N CYS A 94 -10.28 -18.42 -9.29
CA CYS A 94 -8.85 -18.53 -9.11
C CYS A 94 -8.60 -18.92 -7.66
N ASP A 95 -7.86 -20.01 -7.45
CA ASP A 95 -7.42 -20.41 -6.10
C ASP A 95 -6.25 -19.51 -5.70
N TYR A 96 -6.53 -18.48 -4.90
CA TYR A 96 -5.50 -17.58 -4.40
C TYR A 96 -4.72 -18.22 -3.24
N PRO A 97 -3.37 -18.06 -3.19
CA PRO A 97 -2.56 -18.56 -2.07
C PRO A 97 -2.95 -17.98 -0.71
N THR A 98 -3.56 -16.79 -0.71
CA THR A 98 -4.08 -16.10 0.48
C THR A 98 -5.32 -16.77 1.07
N GLY A 99 -5.89 -17.75 0.38
CA GLY A 99 -7.12 -18.42 0.78
C GLY A 99 -8.35 -17.54 0.60
N PHE A 100 -9.36 -17.84 1.40
CA PHE A 100 -10.67 -17.21 1.36
C PHE A 100 -10.90 -16.38 2.64
N PRO A 101 -11.44 -15.14 2.56
CA PRO A 101 -11.86 -14.40 1.37
C PRO A 101 -10.70 -13.92 0.48
N PRO A 102 -10.92 -13.71 -0.83
CA PRO A 102 -9.95 -13.03 -1.69
C PRO A 102 -9.64 -11.64 -1.15
N MET A 103 -8.40 -11.20 -1.27
CA MET A 103 -7.96 -9.90 -0.78
C MET A 103 -6.95 -9.23 -1.71
N ASP A 104 -7.08 -7.92 -1.87
CA ASP A 104 -5.98 -7.12 -2.43
C ASP A 104 -4.99 -6.83 -1.32
N TYR A 105 -3.68 -6.91 -1.61
CA TYR A 105 -2.66 -6.53 -0.63
C TYR A 105 -1.44 -5.87 -1.26
N ILE A 106 -0.76 -5.07 -0.44
CA ILE A 106 0.58 -4.54 -0.70
C ILE A 106 1.41 -4.79 0.57
N ASN A 107 2.48 -5.57 0.43
CA ASN A 107 3.51 -5.74 1.44
C ASN A 107 4.77 -5.01 0.95
N PHE A 108 5.25 -4.07 1.75
CA PHE A 108 6.45 -3.31 1.46
C PHE A 108 7.39 -3.42 2.66
N THR A 109 8.63 -3.83 2.41
CA THR A 109 9.69 -3.79 3.40
C THR A 109 10.90 -3.12 2.80
N LYS A 110 11.50 -2.19 3.56
CA LYS A 110 12.69 -1.48 3.13
C LYS A 110 13.61 -1.25 4.32
N GLU A 111 14.83 -1.76 4.18
CA GLU A 111 15.95 -1.49 5.06
C GLU A 111 16.96 -0.65 4.28
N ALA A 112 17.28 0.55 4.76
CA ALA A 112 18.15 1.47 4.06
C ALA A 112 19.07 2.24 5.01
N GLU A 113 20.30 2.47 4.56
CA GLU A 113 21.30 3.29 5.23
C GLU A 113 21.98 4.19 4.19
N PHE A 114 21.75 5.48 4.34
CA PHE A 114 22.22 6.52 3.44
C PHE A 114 23.10 7.52 4.18
N GLU A 115 24.18 7.92 3.55
CA GLU A 115 25.03 9.01 3.99
C GLU A 115 25.19 10.00 2.85
N TYR A 116 24.90 11.27 3.12
CA TYR A 116 25.04 12.32 2.14
C TYR A 116 26.50 12.65 1.92
N MET A 117 26.89 12.69 0.65
CA MET A 117 28.15 13.27 0.21
C MET A 117 27.92 13.92 -1.16
N PRO A 118 28.51 15.08 -1.44
CA PRO A 118 28.48 15.63 -2.79
C PRO A 118 29.25 14.69 -3.73
N VAL A 119 28.66 14.36 -4.87
CA VAL A 119 29.27 13.47 -5.86
C VAL A 119 29.43 14.20 -7.18
N SER A 120 30.57 13.99 -7.85
CA SER A 120 30.81 14.49 -9.20
C SER A 120 31.11 13.31 -10.12
N TYR A 121 30.43 13.26 -11.26
CA TYR A 121 30.67 12.24 -12.27
C TYR A 121 30.59 12.85 -13.66
N GLN A 122 31.73 12.84 -14.37
CA GLN A 122 32.00 13.24 -15.75
C GLN A 122 31.41 14.58 -16.24
N THR A 123 30.09 14.78 -16.19
CA THR A 123 29.37 15.92 -16.78
C THR A 123 28.51 16.70 -15.79
N GLY A 124 28.51 16.36 -14.50
CA GLY A 124 27.73 17.09 -13.49
C GLY A 124 28.19 16.90 -12.04
N THR A 125 27.96 17.91 -11.22
CA THR A 125 28.02 17.87 -9.77
C THR A 125 26.62 17.67 -9.22
N TYR A 126 26.40 16.58 -8.49
CA TYR A 126 25.17 16.31 -7.77
C TYR A 126 25.43 16.55 -6.30
N ASP A 127 24.78 17.58 -5.78
CA ASP A 127 24.86 17.98 -4.38
C ASP A 127 23.42 18.10 -3.84
N GLN A 128 22.87 16.96 -3.43
CA GLN A 128 21.51 16.88 -2.93
C GLN A 128 21.45 15.96 -1.71
N LYS A 129 21.06 16.54 -0.56
CA LYS A 129 20.76 15.75 0.64
C LYS A 129 19.64 14.76 0.38
N TRP A 130 19.63 13.67 1.14
CA TRP A 130 18.66 12.60 0.93
C TRP A 130 17.23 13.06 1.22
N ILE A 131 16.33 12.70 0.32
CA ILE A 131 14.89 12.88 0.38
C ILE A 131 14.26 11.53 0.13
N GLU A 132 13.47 11.06 1.08
CA GLU A 132 12.69 9.85 0.96
C GLU A 132 11.26 10.13 1.39
N LYS A 133 10.29 9.70 0.59
CA LYS A 133 8.87 9.91 0.83
C LYS A 133 8.12 8.64 0.51
N LEU A 134 7.47 8.06 1.49
CA LEU A 134 6.55 6.95 1.37
C LEU A 134 5.15 7.44 1.72
N CYS A 135 4.19 7.16 0.85
CA CYS A 135 2.77 7.35 1.10
C CYS A 135 2.03 6.07 0.77
N VAL A 136 1.28 5.56 1.75
CA VAL A 136 0.45 4.36 1.57
C VAL A 136 -0.98 4.71 1.89
N GLN A 137 -1.88 4.37 0.97
CA GLN A 137 -3.29 4.71 1.02
C GLN A 137 -4.10 3.43 0.88
N ASN A 138 -5.06 3.22 1.78
CA ASN A 138 -6.08 2.21 1.65
C ASN A 138 -7.44 2.91 1.53
N TYR A 139 -7.94 3.02 0.30
CA TYR A 139 -9.15 3.78 0.02
C TYR A 139 -10.41 3.13 0.59
N ARG A 140 -10.40 1.81 0.80
CA ARG A 140 -11.57 1.09 1.31
C ARG A 140 -11.87 1.39 2.77
N ILE A 141 -10.83 1.64 3.56
CA ILE A 141 -10.98 1.97 4.98
C ILE A 141 -10.68 3.45 5.27
N GLY A 142 -10.37 4.23 4.23
CA GLY A 142 -10.03 5.64 4.33
C GLY A 142 -8.78 5.92 5.16
N ALA A 143 -7.83 4.98 5.17
CA ALA A 143 -6.58 5.07 5.91
C ALA A 143 -5.46 5.60 5.01
N VAL A 144 -4.63 6.48 5.56
CA VAL A 144 -3.39 6.92 4.92
C VAL A 144 -2.26 6.99 5.94
N LEU A 145 -1.08 6.57 5.49
CA LEU A 145 0.19 6.72 6.17
C LEU A 145 1.13 7.55 5.29
N THR A 146 1.89 8.44 5.91
CA THR A 146 2.99 9.15 5.29
C THR A 146 4.22 9.03 6.17
N GLU A 147 5.32 8.56 5.59
CA GLU A 147 6.66 8.59 6.19
C GLU A 147 7.56 9.38 5.24
N MET A 148 8.17 10.45 5.71
CA MET A 148 9.01 11.31 4.89
C MET A 148 10.24 11.75 5.66
N TYR A 149 11.40 11.62 5.03
CA TYR A 149 12.67 12.19 5.47
C TYR A 149 13.17 13.16 4.41
N THR A 150 13.56 14.36 4.81
CA THR A 150 14.08 15.38 3.88
C THR A 150 15.30 16.03 4.46
N HIS A 151 16.16 16.55 3.59
CA HIS A 151 17.41 17.18 3.98
C HIS A 151 18.26 16.27 4.88
N ALA A 152 18.16 14.95 4.70
CA ALA A 152 18.84 13.99 5.53
C ALA A 152 20.33 13.88 5.14
N GLU A 153 21.19 14.11 6.12
CA GLU A 153 22.64 13.93 6.00
C GLU A 153 23.03 12.48 6.29
N HIS A 154 22.33 11.87 7.24
CA HIS A 154 22.42 10.45 7.53
C HIS A 154 20.99 9.94 7.78
N LEU A 155 20.66 8.80 7.18
CA LEU A 155 19.38 8.14 7.36
C LEU A 155 19.61 6.64 7.41
N GLN A 156 19.42 6.06 8.59
CA GLN A 156 19.33 4.61 8.77
C GLN A 156 17.89 4.28 9.12
N LYS A 157 17.26 3.37 8.39
CA LYS A 157 15.87 3.02 8.65
C LYS A 157 15.51 1.60 8.27
N LYS A 158 14.44 1.13 8.90
CA LYS A 158 13.72 -0.08 8.59
C LYS A 158 12.22 0.24 8.62
N THR A 159 11.62 0.22 7.44
CA THR A 159 10.19 0.46 7.22
C THR A 159 9.54 -0.86 6.81
N GLU A 160 8.48 -1.27 7.49
CA GLU A 160 7.62 -2.37 7.07
C GLU A 160 6.18 -1.86 7.02
N VAL A 161 5.53 -1.94 5.86
CA VAL A 161 4.14 -1.56 5.67
C VAL A 161 3.38 -2.70 5.04
N LYS A 162 2.23 -3.04 5.61
CA LYS A 162 1.32 -4.06 5.11
C LYS A 162 -0.06 -3.45 5.01
N THR A 163 -0.64 -3.48 3.82
CA THR A 163 -2.03 -3.08 3.64
C THR A 163 -2.81 -4.14 2.91
N ARG A 164 -4.04 -4.37 3.36
CA ARG A 164 -4.92 -5.44 2.88
C ARG A 164 -6.35 -4.93 2.76
N LEU A 165 -7.09 -5.45 1.79
CA LEU A 165 -8.50 -5.16 1.58
C LEU A 165 -9.23 -6.47 1.31
N TYR A 166 -10.22 -6.82 2.13
CA TYR A 166 -10.86 -8.14 2.09
C TYR A 166 -12.12 -8.15 1.26
N GLY A 167 -12.15 -8.83 0.12
CA GLY A 167 -13.34 -8.89 -0.73
C GLY A 167 -14.60 -9.38 -0.02
N PHE A 168 -15.74 -9.21 -0.67
CA PHE A 168 -16.97 -9.86 -0.23
C PHE A 168 -16.86 -11.38 -0.39
N GLY A 169 -17.49 -12.14 0.51
CA GLY A 169 -17.43 -13.60 0.58
C GLY A 169 -18.75 -14.30 0.23
N PRO A 170 -18.94 -15.63 0.30
CA PRO A 170 -20.26 -16.21 0.44
C PRO A 170 -20.83 -15.92 1.83
N ASP A 171 -22.13 -15.65 1.84
CA ASP A 171 -22.93 -15.38 3.04
C ASP A 171 -22.91 -16.63 3.96
N TRP A 172 -22.48 -16.51 5.22
CA TRP A 172 -22.82 -17.54 6.22
C TRP A 172 -24.17 -17.17 6.82
N THR A 173 -25.24 -17.57 6.14
CA THR A 173 -26.53 -17.77 6.78
C THR A 173 -26.69 -19.25 7.09
N ASP A 174 -27.26 -19.55 8.25
CA ASP A 174 -27.40 -20.90 8.81
C ASP A 174 -28.39 -21.80 8.04
N ASN A 175 -28.78 -21.44 6.80
CA ASN A 175 -29.72 -22.17 5.95
C ASN A 175 -29.09 -22.52 4.59
N TRP A 176 -28.74 -23.80 4.46
CA TRP A 176 -27.89 -24.40 3.43
C TRP A 176 -28.70 -25.10 2.30
N GLN A 177 -29.63 -24.42 1.63
CA GLN A 177 -30.38 -25.08 0.53
C GLN A 177 -30.40 -24.38 -0.83
N ASP A 178 -29.91 -23.15 -0.97
CA ASP A 178 -29.84 -22.47 -2.28
C ASP A 178 -28.44 -21.90 -2.54
N VAL A 179 -27.88 -22.33 -3.67
CA VAL A 179 -26.53 -22.02 -4.18
C VAL A 179 -26.49 -20.58 -4.72
N ASP A 180 -25.30 -19.97 -4.77
CA ASP A 180 -24.96 -18.69 -5.44
C ASP A 180 -25.28 -17.37 -4.68
N GLY A 181 -24.85 -17.25 -3.41
CA GLY A 181 -24.95 -16.00 -2.65
C GLY A 181 -23.61 -15.48 -2.13
N PHE A 182 -22.98 -14.54 -2.85
CA PHE A 182 -21.86 -13.78 -2.31
C PHE A 182 -22.39 -12.65 -1.38
N GLY A 183 -22.27 -12.81 -0.06
CA GLY A 183 -22.61 -11.83 0.97
C GLY A 183 -21.39 -11.23 1.70
N PRO A 184 -21.54 -10.10 2.41
CA PRO A 184 -20.46 -9.59 3.26
C PRO A 184 -20.10 -10.62 4.34
N LEU A 185 -18.81 -10.89 4.54
CA LEU A 185 -18.32 -11.89 5.50
C LEU A 185 -18.84 -11.61 6.91
N PRO A 186 -19.48 -12.59 7.57
CA PRO A 186 -19.89 -12.45 8.96
C PRO A 186 -18.77 -12.76 9.96
N GLU A 187 -17.63 -13.30 9.54
CA GLU A 187 -16.49 -13.45 10.45
C GLU A 187 -15.63 -12.16 10.49
N LEU A 188 -16.05 -11.28 11.41
CA LEU A 188 -15.33 -10.15 12.00
C LEU A 188 -15.29 -8.82 11.25
N CYS A 189 -16.36 -8.36 10.58
CA CYS A 189 -16.53 -6.92 10.23
C CYS A 189 -15.43 -6.28 9.36
N CYS A 190 -14.35 -6.99 9.03
CA CYS A 190 -13.07 -6.43 8.64
C CYS A 190 -13.03 -6.15 7.14
N THR A 191 -13.07 -4.88 6.79
CA THR A 191 -13.05 -4.45 5.38
C THR A 191 -11.62 -4.29 4.85
N GLY A 192 -10.66 -4.02 5.73
CA GLY A 192 -9.27 -3.88 5.37
C GLY A 192 -8.39 -3.45 6.55
N VAL A 193 -7.09 -3.41 6.30
CA VAL A 193 -6.04 -3.10 7.27
C VAL A 193 -4.95 -2.24 6.61
N LEU A 194 -4.38 -1.31 7.36
CA LEU A 194 -3.10 -0.66 7.06
C LEU A 194 -2.25 -0.69 8.34
N GLU A 195 -1.16 -1.44 8.29
CA GLU A 195 -0.20 -1.62 9.36
C GLU A 195 1.16 -1.10 8.92
N ALA A 196 1.85 -0.40 9.81
CA ALA A 196 3.20 0.08 9.57
C ALA A 196 4.05 0.00 10.83
N ASN A 197 5.25 -0.53 10.67
CA ASN A 197 6.30 -0.54 11.66
C ASN A 197 7.48 0.27 11.11
N LEU A 198 7.80 1.37 11.78
CA LEU A 198 8.82 2.32 11.39
C LEU A 198 9.88 2.35 12.48
N ASN A 199 11.13 2.06 12.11
CA ASN A 199 12.30 2.28 12.95
C ASN A 199 13.30 3.09 12.14
N ALA A 200 13.66 4.30 12.59
CA ALA A 200 14.57 5.17 11.87
C ALA A 200 15.47 6.00 12.79
N GLN A 201 16.71 6.16 12.39
CA GLN A 201 17.66 7.12 12.94
C GLN A 201 18.00 8.11 11.83
N VAL A 202 17.73 9.39 12.10
CA VAL A 202 17.85 10.45 11.09
C VAL A 202 18.58 11.65 11.64
N ILE A 203 19.50 12.17 10.82
CA ILE A 203 20.10 13.51 10.96
C ILE A 203 19.52 14.35 9.83
N GLY A 204 18.49 15.14 10.12
CA GLY A 204 17.76 15.89 9.11
C GLY A 204 16.36 16.28 9.56
N VAL A 205 15.40 16.26 8.63
CA VAL A 205 13.99 16.55 8.89
C VAL A 205 13.18 15.28 8.66
N ALA A 206 12.36 14.90 9.63
CA ALA A 206 11.39 13.81 9.51
C ALA A 206 9.96 14.34 9.62
N HIS A 207 9.08 13.77 8.82
CA HIS A 207 7.64 13.99 8.84
C HIS A 207 6.96 12.63 8.79
N ILE A 208 6.32 12.23 9.89
CA ILE A 208 5.62 10.95 9.97
C ILE A 208 4.21 11.21 10.46
N GLY A 209 3.24 10.73 9.69
CA GLY A 209 1.85 10.93 10.05
C GLY A 209 0.93 9.87 9.49
N TRP A 210 -0.22 9.75 10.13
CA TRP A 210 -1.32 8.93 9.66
C TRP A 210 -2.62 9.70 9.77
N MET A 211 -3.60 9.30 8.97
CA MET A 211 -4.93 9.87 9.01
C MET A 211 -5.97 8.81 8.65
N SER A 212 -7.13 8.92 9.28
CA SER A 212 -8.31 8.09 9.04
C SER A 212 -9.49 8.99 8.68
N ARG A 213 -10.16 8.65 7.58
CA ARG A 213 -11.34 9.35 7.06
C ARG A 213 -12.43 8.36 6.71
N ASP A 214 -13.66 8.85 6.69
CA ASP A 214 -14.77 8.13 6.10
C ASP A 214 -14.51 7.92 4.60
N PRO A 215 -14.51 6.67 4.09
CA PRO A 215 -14.46 6.39 2.66
C PRO A 215 -15.64 7.03 1.90
N GLU A 216 -16.80 7.20 2.55
CA GLU A 216 -17.98 7.77 1.92
C GLU A 216 -18.06 9.30 2.15
N PRO A 217 -18.28 10.10 1.09
CA PRO A 217 -18.48 11.53 1.25
C PRO A 217 -19.85 11.80 1.88
N SER A 218 -19.88 12.61 2.94
CA SER A 218 -21.14 12.93 3.62
C SER A 218 -21.76 14.23 3.12
N ALA A 219 -23.08 14.19 2.85
CA ALA A 219 -23.87 15.37 2.51
C ALA A 219 -23.84 16.43 3.63
N LEU A 220 -23.66 16.01 4.89
CA LEU A 220 -23.59 16.89 6.06
C LEU A 220 -22.38 17.85 6.00
N VAL A 221 -21.31 17.44 5.32
CA VAL A 221 -20.08 18.24 5.13
C VAL A 221 -19.88 18.65 3.67
N LYS A 222 -20.98 18.84 2.93
CA LYS A 222 -20.98 19.30 1.53
C LYS A 222 -20.20 18.36 0.59
N GLY A 223 -20.34 17.05 0.78
CA GLY A 223 -19.70 16.03 -0.04
C GLY A 223 -18.22 15.80 0.27
N ARG A 224 -17.73 16.24 1.45
CA ARG A 224 -16.38 15.94 1.93
C ARG A 224 -16.37 14.61 2.69
N HIS A 225 -15.18 14.01 2.77
CA HIS A 225 -14.92 12.89 3.66
C HIS A 225 -14.73 13.39 5.09
N ILE A 226 -15.41 12.78 6.05
CA ILE A 226 -15.29 13.15 7.47
C ILE A 226 -13.97 12.59 8.00
N GLU A 227 -13.21 13.39 8.75
CA GLU A 227 -11.97 12.95 9.39
C GLU A 227 -12.27 12.42 10.80
N TYR A 228 -11.85 11.19 11.08
CA TYR A 228 -12.03 10.57 12.39
C TYR A 228 -10.80 10.70 13.28
N GLY A 229 -9.61 10.82 12.68
CA GLY A 229 -8.38 11.01 13.43
C GLY A 229 -7.18 11.25 12.52
N ARG A 230 -6.18 11.90 13.09
CA ARG A 230 -4.85 12.04 12.50
C ARG A 230 -3.81 12.20 13.59
N SER A 231 -2.58 11.78 13.30
CA SER A 231 -1.40 12.16 14.06
C SER A 231 -0.32 12.57 13.07
N VAL A 232 0.39 13.65 13.38
CA VAL A 232 1.47 14.18 12.56
C VAL A 232 2.60 14.58 13.50
N GLU A 233 3.79 14.09 13.22
CA GLU A 233 5.03 14.41 13.93
C GLU A 233 6.03 15.00 12.94
N ASP A 234 6.44 16.23 13.22
CA ASP A 234 7.48 16.95 12.49
C ASP A 234 8.71 17.09 13.40
N LEU A 235 9.84 16.55 12.97
CA LEU A 235 11.09 16.49 13.73
C LEU A 235 12.22 17.11 12.88
N THR A 236 13.11 17.90 13.49
CA THR A 236 14.26 18.52 12.80
C THR A 236 15.49 18.52 13.69
N GLY A 237 16.54 17.80 13.31
CA GLY A 237 17.71 17.54 14.14
C GLY A 237 18.15 16.08 14.07
N VAL A 238 18.64 15.57 15.20
CA VAL A 238 19.10 14.18 15.36
C VAL A 238 18.08 13.43 16.19
N PHE A 239 17.38 12.46 15.58
CA PHE A 239 16.32 11.70 16.26
C PHE A 239 16.44 10.21 15.98
N SER A 240 16.08 9.42 16.99
CA SER A 240 15.70 8.02 16.85
C SER A 240 14.18 7.94 16.95
N ILE A 241 13.55 7.24 16.02
CA ILE A 241 12.11 7.15 15.85
C ILE A 241 11.73 5.68 15.82
N GLU A 242 10.82 5.30 16.72
CA GLU A 242 10.19 3.99 16.72
C GLU A 242 8.69 4.19 16.76
N LYS A 243 7.98 3.66 15.75
CA LYS A 243 6.55 3.88 15.62
C LYS A 243 5.85 2.69 15.04
N PHE A 244 4.79 2.27 15.72
CA PHE A 244 3.83 1.30 15.21
C PHE A 244 2.50 2.00 14.96
N ILE A 245 1.96 1.83 13.75
CA ILE A 245 0.67 2.39 13.33
C ILE A 245 -0.18 1.27 12.79
N GLN A 246 -1.43 1.20 13.25
CA GLN A 246 -2.40 0.22 12.81
C GLN A 246 -3.75 0.90 12.62
N LEU A 247 -4.31 0.78 11.41
CA LEU A 247 -5.60 1.32 11.01
C LEU A 247 -6.46 0.19 10.45
N TRP A 248 -7.60 -0.04 11.06
CA TRP A 248 -8.54 -1.12 10.71
C TRP A 248 -9.85 -0.56 10.18
N GLY A 249 -10.39 -1.23 9.16
CA GLY A 249 -11.73 -0.97 8.68
C GLY A 249 -12.74 -1.84 9.44
N ASN A 250 -13.47 -1.21 10.36
CA ASN A 250 -14.44 -1.84 11.28
C ASN A 250 -13.72 -2.75 12.31
N SER A 251 -14.39 -3.63 13.08
CA SER A 251 -13.83 -4.36 14.26
C SER A 251 -12.40 -4.95 14.11
N THR A 252 -11.82 -5.43 15.21
CA THR A 252 -10.41 -5.89 15.22
C THR A 252 -10.12 -7.09 14.32
N CYS A 253 -9.20 -6.94 13.36
CA CYS A 253 -8.91 -7.96 12.33
C CYS A 253 -7.84 -9.00 12.73
N GLY A 254 -7.53 -9.10 14.03
CA GLY A 254 -6.53 -10.02 14.56
C GLY A 254 -5.96 -9.54 15.89
N ALA A 255 -5.01 -10.30 16.44
CA ALA A 255 -4.27 -9.87 17.62
C ALA A 255 -3.34 -8.71 17.27
N ILE A 256 -3.32 -7.67 18.12
CA ILE A 256 -2.34 -6.60 18.05
C ILE A 256 -0.97 -7.23 18.35
N SER A 257 -0.18 -7.48 17.31
CA SER A 257 1.21 -7.90 17.42
C SER A 257 2.10 -6.67 17.56
N VAL A 258 1.96 -5.93 18.66
CA VAL A 258 3.03 -5.04 19.11
C VAL A 258 4.06 -5.96 19.75
N ASP A 259 5.26 -6.07 19.18
CA ASP A 259 6.35 -6.81 19.81
C ASP A 259 6.71 -6.09 21.11
N TRP A 260 6.15 -6.56 22.22
CA TRP A 260 6.23 -5.93 23.54
C TRP A 260 7.53 -6.30 24.28
N LEU A 261 8.43 -7.03 23.62
CA LEU A 261 9.75 -7.39 24.11
C LEU A 261 10.82 -6.54 23.40
N PRO A 262 11.26 -5.42 24.01
CA PRO A 262 12.46 -4.75 23.54
C PRO A 262 13.67 -5.69 23.72
N CYS A 263 14.58 -5.71 22.75
CA CYS A 263 15.91 -6.25 22.99
C CYS A 263 16.62 -5.37 24.03
N LEU A 264 17.26 -6.00 25.02
CA LEU A 264 18.26 -5.37 25.90
C LEU A 264 19.60 -5.24 25.16
#